data_AF-A0A4Q2D4U6-F1
#
_entry.id   AF-A0A4Q2D4U6-F1
#
_cell.length_a   1.000
_cell.length_b   1.000
_cell.length_c   1.000
_cell.angle_alpha   90.00
_cell.angle_beta   90.00
_cell.angle_gamma   90.00
#
_symmetry.space_group_name_H-M   'P 1'
#
loop_
_entity.id
_entity.type
_entity.pdbx_description
1 polymer ?
#
loop_
_entity_poly.entity_id
_entity_poly.type
_entity_poly.pdbx_seq_one_letter_code
_entity_poly.pdbx_strand_id
1 'polypeptide(L)'
;MEAWLKSQGLCRIVSGSQKHPELKSPSPSKDTTAIESATASAAAAAQAELLEAKTLELQDTWDTENGCKDDSCAMWTMLELTYRQKKAGSRFNAYDHLFSIRKRDDESLQSLINRVDESMTLCQSLRPEDFDLKALDKELTSMVLICALPDEYSHFVSSLLLIYKLDKDTVQQAFLTEDKALLDPQPLPS
;
A
#
# COMPACT_ATOMS: atom_id res chain seq x y z
N MET A 1 -23.42 7.69 -33.06
CA MET A 1 -24.23 6.46 -33.30
C MET A 1 -23.35 5.24 -33.51
N GLU A 2 -22.27 5.33 -34.30
CA GLU A 2 -21.32 4.22 -34.52
C GLU A 2 -20.54 3.79 -33.26
N ALA A 3 -20.14 4.74 -32.40
CA ALA A 3 -19.43 4.41 -31.15
C ALA A 3 -20.27 3.54 -30.19
N TRP A 4 -21.59 3.80 -30.13
CA TRP A 4 -22.53 3.02 -29.32
C TRP A 4 -22.74 1.61 -29.88
N LEU A 5 -22.73 1.44 -31.20
CA LEU A 5 -22.85 0.12 -31.84
C LEU A 5 -21.56 -0.71 -31.70
N LYS A 6 -20.41 -0.04 -31.61
CA LYS A 6 -19.12 -0.69 -31.33
C LYS A 6 -19.01 -1.17 -29.89
N SER A 7 -19.47 -0.35 -28.93
CA SER A 7 -19.50 -0.73 -27.51
C SER A 7 -20.49 -1.86 -27.21
N GLN A 8 -21.49 -2.08 -28.07
CA GLN A 8 -22.44 -3.20 -27.96
C GLN A 8 -21.97 -4.46 -28.74
N GLY A 9 -20.73 -4.49 -29.26
CA GLY A 9 -20.16 -5.65 -29.96
C GLY A 9 -20.75 -5.94 -31.35
N LEU A 10 -21.57 -5.02 -31.89
CA LEU A 10 -22.30 -5.17 -33.15
C LEU A 10 -21.50 -4.66 -34.37
N CYS A 11 -20.18 -4.52 -34.24
CA CYS A 11 -19.26 -4.04 -35.27
C CYS A 11 -19.41 -4.77 -36.62
N ARG A 12 -19.76 -6.07 -36.60
CA ARG A 12 -19.95 -6.88 -37.83
C ARG A 12 -21.11 -6.42 -38.71
N ILE A 13 -22.12 -5.75 -38.14
CA ILE A 13 -23.27 -5.20 -38.88
C ILE A 13 -22.85 -3.93 -39.63
N VAL A 14 -22.05 -3.08 -38.98
CA VAL A 14 -21.54 -1.82 -39.54
C VAL A 14 -20.54 -2.09 -40.68
N SER A 15 -19.75 -3.16 -40.59
CA SER A 15 -18.78 -3.53 -41.62
C SER A 15 -19.36 -4.28 -42.83
N GLY A 16 -20.67 -4.54 -42.87
CA GLY A 16 -21.37 -5.06 -44.06
C GLY A 16 -21.09 -6.52 -44.47
N SER A 17 -20.53 -7.37 -43.59
CA SER A 17 -20.09 -8.72 -43.96
C SER A 17 -21.07 -9.88 -43.65
N GLN A 18 -22.35 -9.64 -43.36
CA GLN A 18 -23.36 -10.73 -43.35
C GLN A 18 -24.69 -10.33 -44.01
N LYS A 19 -25.27 -11.28 -44.77
CA LYS A 19 -26.62 -11.21 -45.32
C LYS A 19 -27.66 -11.48 -44.23
N HIS A 20 -28.76 -10.74 -44.31
CA HIS A 20 -29.97 -10.80 -43.48
C HIS A 20 -30.42 -12.25 -43.17
N PRO A 21 -30.68 -12.64 -41.90
CA PRO A 21 -31.21 -13.96 -41.57
C PRO A 21 -32.67 -14.07 -42.00
N GLU A 22 -33.03 -15.09 -42.77
CA GLU A 22 -34.44 -15.46 -42.97
C GLU A 22 -34.97 -16.15 -41.71
N LEU A 23 -36.13 -15.69 -41.23
CA LEU A 23 -36.87 -16.26 -40.11
C LEU A 23 -37.29 -17.70 -40.44
N LYS A 24 -36.71 -18.68 -39.74
CA LYS A 24 -37.36 -19.99 -39.55
C LYS A 24 -38.01 -20.03 -38.18
N SER A 25 -39.31 -20.32 -38.19
CA SER A 25 -40.17 -20.49 -37.01
C SER A 25 -39.68 -21.62 -36.08
N PRO A 26 -40.08 -21.61 -34.80
CA PRO A 26 -39.30 -22.17 -33.72
C PRO A 26 -39.60 -23.64 -33.47
N SER A 27 -38.61 -24.38 -32.96
CA SER A 27 -38.88 -25.58 -32.15
C SER A 27 -37.76 -25.80 -31.13
N PRO A 28 -38.09 -26.40 -29.98
CA PRO A 28 -37.57 -25.95 -28.70
C PRO A 28 -36.44 -26.84 -28.17
N SER A 29 -35.82 -26.34 -27.10
CA SER A 29 -35.07 -27.07 -26.07
C SER A 29 -33.58 -27.35 -26.33
N LYS A 30 -32.73 -26.36 -25.98
CA LYS A 30 -31.49 -26.56 -25.20
C LYS A 30 -30.82 -25.26 -24.72
N ASP A 31 -31.57 -24.15 -24.63
CA ASP A 31 -30.95 -22.83 -24.61
C ASP A 31 -30.53 -22.35 -23.20
N THR A 32 -31.06 -22.91 -22.11
CA THR A 32 -30.83 -22.34 -20.77
C THR A 32 -29.37 -22.44 -20.29
N THR A 33 -28.68 -23.56 -20.47
CA THR A 33 -27.27 -23.72 -20.03
C THR A 33 -26.26 -23.02 -20.95
N ALA A 34 -26.57 -22.87 -22.24
CA ALA A 34 -25.72 -22.12 -23.17
C ALA A 34 -25.90 -20.60 -22.98
N ILE A 35 -27.12 -20.14 -22.70
CA ILE A 35 -27.41 -18.74 -22.37
C ILE A 35 -26.76 -18.36 -21.03
N GLU A 36 -26.83 -19.20 -19.99
CA GLU A 36 -26.20 -18.92 -18.68
C GLU A 36 -24.67 -18.82 -18.75
N SER A 37 -24.00 -19.67 -19.55
CA SER A 37 -22.55 -19.58 -19.76
C SER A 37 -22.16 -18.39 -20.65
N ALA A 38 -23.02 -18.00 -21.61
CA ALA A 38 -22.83 -16.81 -22.42
C ALA A 38 -23.09 -15.51 -21.64
N THR A 39 -24.07 -15.47 -20.72
CA THR A 39 -24.33 -14.31 -19.87
C THR A 39 -23.28 -14.15 -18.78
N ALA A 40 -22.75 -15.24 -18.23
CA ALA A 40 -21.59 -15.21 -17.35
C ALA A 40 -20.33 -14.69 -18.06
N SER A 41 -20.10 -15.10 -19.31
CA SER A 41 -19.00 -14.60 -20.13
C SER A 41 -19.16 -13.12 -20.50
N ALA A 42 -20.37 -12.68 -20.83
CA ALA A 42 -20.68 -11.27 -21.09
C ALA A 42 -20.53 -10.40 -19.84
N ALA A 43 -20.93 -10.89 -18.66
CA ALA A 43 -20.73 -10.20 -17.39
C ALA A 43 -19.25 -10.09 -17.02
N ALA A 44 -18.44 -11.14 -17.28
CA ALA A 44 -16.99 -11.08 -17.08
C ALA A 44 -16.31 -10.09 -18.04
N ALA A 45 -16.75 -10.04 -19.31
CA ALA A 45 -16.24 -9.07 -20.28
C ALA A 45 -16.58 -7.63 -19.89
N ALA A 46 -17.81 -7.36 -19.44
CA ALA A 46 -18.22 -6.05 -18.96
C ALA A 46 -17.45 -5.62 -17.69
N GLN A 47 -17.16 -6.58 -16.79
CA GLN A 47 -16.32 -6.32 -15.62
C GLN A 47 -14.87 -6.03 -16.00
N ALA A 48 -14.32 -6.74 -16.98
CA ALA A 48 -12.97 -6.48 -17.49
C ALA A 48 -12.86 -5.10 -18.12
N GLU A 49 -13.86 -4.68 -18.92
CA GLU A 49 -13.92 -3.35 -19.53
C GLU A 49 -14.05 -2.24 -18.48
N LEU A 50 -14.87 -2.44 -17.44
CA LEU A 50 -14.98 -1.51 -16.32
C LEU A 50 -13.66 -1.39 -15.54
N LEU A 51 -12.97 -2.52 -15.33
CA LEU A 51 -11.70 -2.56 -14.61
C LEU A 51 -10.62 -1.82 -15.42
N GLU A 52 -10.56 -2.05 -16.74
CA GLU A 52 -9.65 -1.36 -17.65
C GLU A 52 -9.90 0.16 -17.65
N ALA A 53 -11.16 0.59 -17.79
CA ALA A 53 -11.53 2.00 -17.74
C ALA A 53 -11.15 2.66 -16.40
N LYS A 54 -11.38 1.97 -15.28
CA LYS A 54 -11.02 2.45 -13.95
C LYS A 54 -9.50 2.52 -13.75
N THR A 55 -8.75 1.56 -14.29
CA THR A 55 -7.28 1.62 -14.25
C THR A 55 -6.73 2.77 -15.08
N LEU A 56 -7.36 3.08 -16.22
CA LEU A 56 -6.97 4.21 -17.07
C LEU A 56 -7.25 5.55 -16.36
N GLU A 57 -8.39 5.69 -15.69
CA GLU A 57 -8.74 6.89 -14.92
C GLU A 57 -7.79 7.10 -13.73
N LEU A 58 -7.44 6.03 -13.01
CA LEU A 58 -6.44 6.07 -11.93
C LEU A 58 -5.04 6.41 -12.45
N GLN A 59 -4.70 5.97 -13.66
CA GLN A 59 -3.43 6.29 -14.30
C GLN A 59 -3.39 7.75 -14.75
N ASP A 60 -4.44 8.26 -15.42
CA ASP A 60 -4.53 9.65 -15.87
C ASP A 60 -4.52 10.64 -14.68
N THR A 61 -5.19 10.30 -13.57
CA THR A 61 -5.14 11.10 -12.34
C THR A 61 -3.74 11.11 -11.74
N TRP A 62 -3.09 9.95 -11.64
CA TRP A 62 -1.70 9.84 -11.16
C TRP A 62 -0.71 10.61 -12.05
N ASP A 63 -0.87 10.53 -13.38
CA ASP A 63 -0.01 11.19 -14.36
C ASP A 63 -0.17 12.71 -14.32
N THR A 64 -1.40 13.20 -14.08
CA THR A 64 -1.69 14.64 -13.95
C THR A 64 -1.13 15.21 -12.64
N GLU A 65 -1.23 14.46 -11.54
CA GLU A 65 -0.75 14.90 -10.21
C GLU A 65 0.77 14.82 -10.07
N ASN A 66 1.41 13.81 -10.67
CA ASN A 66 2.84 13.54 -10.47
C ASN A 66 3.73 13.85 -11.68
N GLY A 67 3.16 14.18 -12.84
CA GLY A 67 3.91 14.59 -14.03
C GLY A 67 4.88 13.53 -14.60
N CYS A 68 4.67 12.25 -14.27
CA CYS A 68 5.56 11.13 -14.62
C CYS A 68 5.09 10.34 -15.86
N LYS A 69 4.27 10.96 -16.73
CA LYS A 69 3.71 10.31 -17.91
C LYS A 69 4.83 9.78 -18.82
N ASP A 70 4.73 8.52 -19.20
CA ASP A 70 5.65 7.78 -20.08
C ASP A 70 7.09 7.55 -19.55
N ASP A 71 7.38 7.86 -18.27
CA ASP A 71 8.63 7.49 -17.61
C ASP A 71 8.38 6.48 -16.49
N SER A 72 8.51 5.19 -16.84
CA SER A 72 8.37 4.10 -15.89
C SER A 72 9.30 4.23 -14.68
N CYS A 73 10.52 4.74 -14.85
CA CYS A 73 11.46 4.91 -13.74
C CYS A 73 11.01 6.03 -12.80
N ALA A 74 10.54 7.16 -13.33
CA ALA A 74 9.99 8.25 -12.52
C ALA A 74 8.73 7.81 -11.75
N MET A 75 7.84 7.06 -12.39
CA MET A 75 6.68 6.46 -11.71
C MET A 75 7.09 5.55 -10.56
N TRP A 76 8.02 4.61 -10.79
CA TRP A 76 8.50 3.71 -9.73
C TRP A 76 9.19 4.47 -8.60
N THR A 77 9.95 5.51 -8.91
CA THR A 77 10.60 6.38 -7.92
C THR A 77 9.57 7.12 -7.08
N MET A 78 8.52 7.66 -7.71
CA MET A 78 7.46 8.38 -7.00
C MET A 78 6.62 7.43 -6.13
N LEU A 79 6.34 6.21 -6.62
CA LEU A 79 5.70 5.16 -5.84
C LEU A 79 6.57 4.75 -4.65
N GLU A 80 7.88 4.59 -4.83
CA GLU A 80 8.80 4.30 -3.73
C GLU A 80 8.80 5.44 -2.70
N LEU A 81 8.90 6.70 -3.13
CA LEU A 81 8.85 7.85 -2.22
C LEU A 81 7.52 7.94 -1.45
N THR A 82 6.41 7.66 -2.12
CA THR A 82 5.07 7.78 -1.54
C THR A 82 4.75 6.64 -0.59
N TYR A 83 5.03 5.40 -1.00
CA TYR A 83 4.61 4.18 -0.29
C TYR A 83 5.71 3.51 0.53
N ARG A 84 6.98 3.67 0.17
CA ARG A 84 8.13 3.24 0.99
C ARG A 84 8.73 4.45 1.69
N GLN A 85 7.92 5.10 2.52
CA GLN A 85 8.41 6.18 3.37
C GLN A 85 9.46 5.61 4.34
N LYS A 86 10.74 5.83 4.03
CA LYS A 86 11.92 5.54 4.88
C LYS A 86 11.99 6.50 6.07
N LYS A 87 10.84 6.81 6.68
CA LYS A 87 10.70 7.61 7.90
C LYS A 87 11.12 6.79 9.11
N ALA A 88 11.55 7.47 10.15
CA ALA A 88 12.01 6.81 11.37
C ALA A 88 10.91 5.98 12.06
N GLY A 89 9.65 6.44 12.06
CA GLY A 89 8.52 5.66 12.58
C GLY A 89 8.31 4.33 11.85
N SER A 90 8.44 4.28 10.52
CA SER A 90 8.34 3.03 9.75
C SER A 90 9.44 2.03 10.13
N ARG A 91 10.67 2.51 10.36
CA ARG A 91 11.78 1.67 10.83
C ARG A 91 11.57 1.19 12.26
N PHE A 92 11.10 2.06 13.16
CA PHE A 92 10.74 1.69 14.52
C PHE A 92 9.73 0.54 14.53
N ASN A 93 8.67 0.65 13.74
CA ASN A 93 7.66 -0.42 13.61
C ASN A 93 8.24 -1.72 13.04
N ALA A 94 9.18 -1.63 12.10
CA ALA A 94 9.85 -2.82 11.54
C ALA A 94 10.73 -3.53 12.58
N TYR A 95 11.48 -2.78 13.40
CA TYR A 95 12.24 -3.34 14.51
C TYR A 95 11.31 -3.91 15.59
N ASP A 96 10.26 -3.21 15.96
CA ASP A 96 9.27 -3.68 16.93
C ASP A 96 8.64 -5.00 16.47
N HIS A 97 8.24 -5.08 15.20
CA HIS A 97 7.76 -6.34 14.60
C HIS A 97 8.82 -7.44 14.67
N LEU A 98 10.06 -7.16 14.26
CA LEU A 98 11.17 -8.11 14.29
C LEU A 98 11.40 -8.69 15.69
N PHE A 99 11.47 -7.84 16.71
CA PHE A 99 11.68 -8.27 18.10
C PHE A 99 10.43 -8.89 18.74
N SER A 100 9.24 -8.61 18.20
CA SER A 100 7.98 -9.20 18.63
C SER A 100 7.73 -10.60 18.06
N ILE A 101 8.54 -11.07 17.09
CA ILE A 101 8.40 -12.42 16.54
C ILE A 101 8.54 -13.47 17.64
N ARG A 102 7.50 -14.29 17.78
CA ARG A 102 7.49 -15.51 18.60
C ARG A 102 7.08 -16.71 17.73
N LYS A 103 7.56 -17.89 18.11
CA LYS A 103 7.16 -19.15 17.48
C LYS A 103 5.67 -19.40 17.74
N ARG A 104 4.91 -19.73 16.70
CA ARG A 104 3.50 -20.16 16.83
C ARG A 104 3.39 -21.66 17.12
N ASP A 105 2.26 -22.10 17.66
CA ASP A 105 2.06 -23.51 18.07
C ASP A 105 2.06 -24.47 16.87
N ASP A 106 1.46 -24.07 15.76
CA ASP A 106 1.28 -24.81 14.51
C ASP A 106 2.43 -24.60 13.51
N GLU A 107 3.47 -23.88 13.90
CA GLU A 107 4.57 -23.48 13.02
C GLU A 107 5.82 -24.36 13.16
N SER A 108 6.44 -24.67 12.01
CA SER A 108 7.75 -25.33 11.95
C SER A 108 8.90 -24.36 12.20
N LEU A 109 10.03 -24.85 12.71
CA LEU A 109 11.22 -24.00 12.92
C LEU A 109 11.73 -23.36 11.62
N GLN A 110 11.56 -24.04 10.47
CA GLN A 110 11.93 -23.47 9.18
C GLN A 110 11.04 -22.28 8.80
N SER A 111 9.73 -22.38 9.02
CA SER A 111 8.81 -21.27 8.79
C SER A 111 9.13 -20.07 9.69
N LEU A 112 9.51 -20.33 10.94
CA LEU A 112 9.95 -19.26 11.84
C LEU A 112 11.22 -18.56 11.34
N ILE A 113 12.23 -19.32 10.88
CA ILE A 113 13.46 -18.77 10.30
C ILE A 113 13.11 -17.87 9.11
N ASN A 114 12.30 -18.36 8.18
CA ASN A 114 11.90 -17.59 6.99
C ASN A 114 11.22 -16.27 7.37
N ARG A 115 10.32 -16.29 8.36
CA ARG A 115 9.66 -15.05 8.85
C ARG A 115 10.64 -14.05 9.46
N VAL A 116 11.64 -14.54 10.20
CA VAL A 116 12.68 -13.68 10.77
C VAL A 116 13.51 -13.05 9.64
N ASP A 117 13.88 -13.85 8.64
CA ASP A 117 14.64 -13.37 7.47
C ASP A 117 13.85 -12.35 6.64
N GLU A 118 12.56 -12.59 6.43
CA GLU A 118 11.64 -11.65 5.77
C GLU A 118 11.52 -10.33 6.55
N SER A 119 11.35 -10.41 7.88
CA SER A 119 11.28 -9.23 8.74
C SER A 119 12.59 -8.44 8.77
N MET A 120 13.74 -9.13 8.75
CA MET A 120 15.05 -8.48 8.67
C MET A 120 15.25 -7.82 7.30
N THR A 121 14.84 -8.48 6.22
CA THR A 121 14.88 -7.91 4.86
C THR A 121 14.06 -6.63 4.77
N LEU A 122 12.88 -6.61 5.41
CA LEU A 122 12.07 -5.40 5.53
C LEU A 122 12.83 -4.28 6.28
N CYS A 123 13.43 -4.58 7.43
CA CYS A 123 14.24 -3.61 8.18
C CYS A 123 15.37 -3.02 7.32
N GLN A 124 16.06 -3.87 6.55
CA GLN A 124 17.14 -3.46 5.66
C GLN A 124 16.63 -2.58 4.51
N SER A 125 15.48 -2.90 3.93
CA SER A 125 14.89 -2.14 2.81
C SER A 125 14.48 -0.71 3.19
N LEU A 126 14.25 -0.45 4.48
CA LEU A 126 13.85 0.85 5.02
C LEU A 126 15.04 1.74 5.40
N ARG A 127 16.27 1.24 5.26
CA ARG A 127 17.49 2.00 5.55
C ARG A 127 17.75 3.05 4.46
N PRO A 128 18.17 4.26 4.85
CA PRO A 128 18.75 5.24 3.95
C PRO A 128 20.02 4.70 3.24
N GLU A 129 20.40 5.31 2.12
CA GLU A 129 21.60 4.89 1.37
C GLU A 129 22.91 5.12 2.15
N ASP A 130 22.94 6.12 3.03
CA ASP A 130 24.08 6.51 3.87
C ASP A 130 24.09 5.82 5.24
N PHE A 131 23.31 4.74 5.42
CA PHE A 131 23.16 4.06 6.70
C PHE A 131 24.39 3.21 7.06
N ASP A 132 25.11 3.62 8.11
CA ASP A 132 26.27 2.91 8.65
C ASP A 132 25.97 2.22 10.00
N LEU A 133 26.95 1.48 10.54
CA LEU A 133 26.82 0.83 11.84
C LEU A 133 26.63 1.84 12.99
N LYS A 134 27.19 3.04 12.89
CA LYS A 134 27.02 4.08 13.93
C LYS A 134 25.59 4.61 13.94
N ALA A 135 24.96 4.72 12.77
CA ALA A 135 23.56 5.08 12.62
C ALA A 135 22.66 4.01 13.25
N LEU A 136 22.99 2.73 13.05
CA LEU A 136 22.29 1.61 13.69
C LEU A 136 22.38 1.70 15.23
N ASP A 137 23.57 1.89 15.79
CA ASP A 137 23.75 1.99 17.25
C ASP A 137 22.94 3.15 17.86
N LYS A 138 22.90 4.30 17.15
CA LYS A 138 22.10 5.46 17.55
C LYS A 138 20.60 5.15 17.48
N GLU A 139 20.14 4.51 16.41
CA GLU A 139 18.73 4.17 16.21
C GLU A 139 18.23 3.15 17.23
N LEU A 140 19.03 2.10 17.51
CA LEU A 140 18.73 1.13 18.57
C LEU A 140 18.69 1.80 19.95
N THR A 141 19.60 2.73 20.23
CA THR A 141 19.57 3.51 21.49
C THR A 141 18.28 4.32 21.60
N SER A 142 17.89 5.04 20.53
CA SER A 142 16.61 5.77 20.48
C SER A 142 15.42 4.85 20.71
N MET A 143 15.41 3.67 20.09
CA MET A 143 14.33 2.70 20.21
C MET A 143 14.17 2.24 21.67
N VAL A 144 15.28 1.84 22.31
CA VAL A 144 15.27 1.40 23.70
C VAL A 144 14.83 2.52 24.64
N LEU A 145 15.22 3.77 24.40
CA LEU A 145 14.74 4.91 25.19
C LEU A 145 13.21 5.05 25.13
N ILE A 146 12.63 4.93 23.93
CA ILE A 146 11.18 5.02 23.72
C ILE A 146 10.46 3.84 24.36
N CYS A 147 10.97 2.61 24.19
CA CYS A 147 10.39 1.40 24.80
C CYS A 147 10.56 1.34 26.33
N ALA A 148 11.48 2.11 26.91
CA ALA A 148 11.69 2.19 28.35
C ALA A 148 10.67 3.10 29.06
N LEU A 149 9.91 3.89 28.30
CA LEU A 149 8.87 4.73 28.86
C LEU A 149 7.64 3.87 29.23
N PRO A 150 7.03 4.12 30.40
CA PRO A 150 5.81 3.44 30.78
C PRO A 150 4.59 4.02 30.03
N ASP A 151 3.46 3.33 30.09
CA ASP A 151 2.26 3.62 29.28
C ASP A 151 1.69 5.03 29.48
N GLU A 152 1.99 5.69 30.60
CA GLU A 152 1.56 7.07 30.88
C GLU A 152 2.13 8.07 29.85
N TYR A 153 3.25 7.73 29.20
CA TYR A 153 3.87 8.53 28.15
C TYR A 153 3.39 8.15 26.73
N SER A 154 2.34 7.33 26.59
CA SER A 154 1.83 6.86 25.28
C SER A 154 1.55 7.98 24.28
N HIS A 155 1.02 9.12 24.72
CA HIS A 155 0.82 10.31 23.89
C HIS A 155 2.14 10.90 23.41
N PHE A 156 3.12 11.05 24.31
CA PHE A 156 4.45 11.55 24.00
C PHE A 156 5.20 10.61 23.04
N VAL A 157 5.14 9.29 23.28
CA VAL A 157 5.68 8.27 22.37
C VAL A 157 5.05 8.38 20.98
N SER A 158 3.73 8.53 20.90
CA SER A 158 3.03 8.71 19.62
C SER A 158 3.51 9.97 18.88
N SER A 159 3.72 11.08 19.59
CA SER A 159 4.29 12.31 19.05
C SER A 159 5.72 12.13 18.54
N LEU A 160 6.57 11.36 19.25
CA LEU A 160 7.94 11.07 18.81
C LEU A 160 7.98 10.25 17.52
N LEU A 161 7.08 9.28 17.35
CA LEU A 161 7.05 8.41 16.17
C LEU A 161 6.59 9.14 14.88
N LEU A 162 5.95 10.31 15.03
CA LEU A 162 5.60 11.19 13.91
C LEU A 162 6.80 11.99 13.37
N ILE A 163 7.90 12.07 14.11
CA ILE A 163 9.08 12.85 13.74
C ILE A 163 9.81 12.15 12.58
N TYR A 164 10.24 12.94 11.59
CA TYR A 164 10.93 12.44 10.40
C TYR A 164 12.27 11.75 10.73
N LYS A 165 12.99 12.26 11.74
CA LYS A 165 14.30 11.79 12.18
C LYS A 165 14.26 11.45 13.68
N LEU A 166 14.56 10.20 14.01
CA LEU A 166 14.55 9.67 15.39
C LEU A 166 15.97 9.34 15.85
N ASP A 167 16.88 10.30 15.74
CA ASP A 167 18.23 10.15 16.25
C ASP A 167 18.30 10.36 17.76
N LYS A 168 19.33 9.78 18.39
CA LYS A 168 19.52 9.77 19.84
C LYS A 168 19.44 11.17 20.44
N ASP A 169 20.10 12.15 19.82
CA ASP A 169 20.16 13.51 20.34
C ASP A 169 18.77 14.16 20.33
N THR A 170 18.00 13.96 19.26
CA THR A 170 16.60 14.42 19.15
C THR A 170 15.71 13.81 20.22
N VAL A 171 15.78 12.49 20.45
CA VAL A 171 14.97 11.81 21.47
C VAL A 171 15.34 12.32 22.87
N GLN A 172 16.64 12.46 23.17
CA GLN A 172 17.09 12.98 24.45
C GLN A 172 16.61 14.41 24.70
N GLN A 173 16.67 15.29 23.70
CA GLN A 173 16.16 16.66 23.83
C GLN A 173 14.64 16.69 24.03
N ALA A 174 13.90 15.82 23.35
CA ALA A 174 12.46 15.70 23.54
C ALA A 174 12.11 15.25 24.97
N PHE A 175 12.84 14.27 25.52
CA PHE A 175 12.65 13.80 26.90
C PHE A 175 12.90 14.94 27.90
N LEU A 176 14.00 15.69 27.74
CA LEU A 176 14.30 16.84 28.60
C LEU A 176 13.25 17.95 28.50
N THR A 177 12.60 18.09 27.34
CA THR A 177 11.54 19.09 27.14
C THR A 177 10.24 18.65 27.79
N GLU A 178 9.87 17.37 27.63
CA GLU A 178 8.70 16.78 28.27
C GLU A 178 8.82 16.84 29.80
N ASP A 179 9.97 16.49 30.36
CA ASP A 179 10.23 16.53 31.81
C ASP A 179 10.08 17.96 32.37
N LYS A 180 10.56 18.97 31.64
CA LYS A 180 10.36 20.39 31.99
C LYS A 180 8.88 20.80 31.92
N ALA A 181 8.15 20.34 30.91
CA ALA A 181 6.74 20.65 30.76
C ALA A 181 5.89 20.05 31.89
N LEU A 182 6.27 18.88 32.40
CA LEU A 182 5.66 18.24 33.57
C LEU A 182 6.00 18.96 34.88
N LEU A 183 7.20 19.53 34.99
CA LEU A 183 7.65 20.29 36.18
C LEU A 183 7.03 21.70 36.27
N ASP A 184 6.84 22.39 35.14
CA ASP A 184 6.30 23.76 35.08
C ASP A 184 5.00 23.82 34.22
N PRO A 185 3.85 23.32 34.72
CA PRO A 185 2.59 23.45 33.99
C PRO A 185 2.23 24.93 33.84
N GLN A 186 2.21 25.42 32.60
CA GLN A 186 1.81 26.79 32.28
C GLN A 186 0.42 27.10 32.87
N PRO A 187 0.22 28.24 33.55
CA PRO A 187 -1.10 28.61 34.07
C PRO A 187 -2.08 28.80 32.91
N LEU A 188 -3.23 28.12 32.99
CA LEU A 188 -4.32 28.25 32.03
C LEU A 188 -4.71 29.73 31.84
N PRO A 189 -4.85 30.22 30.60
CA PRO A 189 -5.37 31.57 30.37
C PRO A 189 -6.83 31.62 30.86
N SER A 190 -7.07 32.52 31.81
CA SER A 190 -8.36 32.85 32.41
C SER A 190 -9.31 33.58 31.47
#